data_AF-A0A357NDH9-F1
#
_entry.id   AF-A0A357NDH9-F1
#
_cell.length_a   1.000
_cell.length_b   1.000
_cell.length_c   1.000
_cell.angle_alpha   90.00
_cell.angle_beta   90.00
_cell.angle_gamma   90.00
#
_symmetry.space_group_name_H-M   'P 1'
#
loop_
_entity.id
_entity.type
_entity.pdbx_description
1 polymer ?
#
loop_
_entity_poly.entity_id
_entity_poly.type
_entity_poly.pdbx_seq_one_letter_code
_entity_poly.pdbx_strand_id
1 'polypeptide(L)'
;MRIAHISDIHWGLGYPGPTPHARFDDICRVMDWTADRIIAEGVQLVLVAGDMFRKADVSLDKASREIRAAASWLRKLTAAGI
;
A
#
# COMPACT_ATOMS: atom_id res chain seq x y z
N MET A 1 -20.82 -2.76 -11.82
CA MET A 1 -19.82 -1.97 -11.09
C MET A 1 -18.91 -2.94 -10.35
N ARG A 2 -17.57 -2.81 -10.44
CA ARG A 2 -16.63 -3.66 -9.70
C ARG A 2 -15.95 -2.85 -8.60
N ILE A 3 -15.88 -3.43 -7.39
CA ILE A 3 -15.29 -2.81 -6.21
C ILE A 3 -14.16 -3.72 -5.72
N ALA A 4 -13.00 -3.14 -5.42
CA ALA A 4 -11.96 -3.82 -4.67
C ALA A 4 -12.06 -3.40 -3.20
N HIS A 5 -12.17 -4.37 -2.30
CA HIS A 5 -12.18 -4.15 -0.86
C HIS A 5 -10.90 -4.73 -0.26
N ILE A 6 -10.09 -3.88 0.35
CA ILE A 6 -8.78 -4.24 0.91
C ILE A 6 -8.64 -3.65 2.30
N SER A 7 -7.88 -4.30 3.17
CA SER A 7 -7.56 -3.83 4.51
C SER A 7 -6.16 -4.32 4.88
N ASP A 8 -5.67 -3.90 6.05
CA ASP A 8 -4.51 -4.55 6.70
C ASP A 8 -3.26 -4.59 5.81
N ILE A 9 -2.99 -3.49 5.12
CA ILE A 9 -1.80 -3.35 4.28
C ILE A 9 -0.56 -3.21 5.15
N HIS A 10 -0.71 -2.54 6.30
CA HIS A 10 0.32 -2.38 7.32
C HIS A 10 1.68 -1.92 6.76
N TRP A 11 1.70 -0.92 5.87
CA TRP A 11 2.98 -0.31 5.47
C TRP A 11 3.74 0.13 6.72
N GLY A 12 4.97 -0.38 6.86
CA GLY A 12 5.69 -0.31 8.13
C GLY A 12 7.11 -0.83 8.03
N LEU A 13 8.04 -0.15 8.70
CA LEU A 13 9.41 -0.61 8.93
C LEU A 13 9.54 -1.38 10.25
N GLY A 14 10.65 -2.10 10.42
CA GLY A 14 11.02 -2.76 11.68
C GLY A 14 10.24 -4.03 11.98
N TYR A 15 9.75 -4.71 10.94
CA TYR A 15 9.26 -6.08 11.07
C TYR A 15 10.44 -7.05 11.21
N PRO A 16 10.27 -8.19 11.89
CA PRO A 16 11.23 -9.28 11.85
C PRO A 16 11.46 -9.75 10.40
N GLY A 17 12.71 -10.00 10.03
CA GLY A 17 13.08 -10.44 8.70
C GLY A 17 14.59 -10.55 8.52
N PRO A 18 15.06 -11.08 7.37
CA PRO A 18 16.49 -11.21 7.08
C PRO A 18 17.20 -9.85 6.99
N THR A 19 16.47 -8.78 6.71
CA THR A 19 16.94 -7.39 6.83
C THR A 19 15.84 -6.53 7.48
N PRO A 20 16.17 -5.35 8.04
CA PRO A 20 15.19 -4.44 8.63
C PRO A 20 14.08 -3.95 7.67
N HIS A 21 14.30 -4.08 6.36
CA HIS A 21 13.38 -3.62 5.30
C HIS A 21 12.66 -4.76 4.58
N ALA A 22 13.08 -6.02 4.76
CA ALA A 22 12.61 -7.15 3.95
C ALA A 22 11.07 -7.24 3.83
N ARG A 23 10.35 -7.12 4.96
CA ARG A 23 8.88 -7.14 4.94
C ARG A 23 8.24 -5.90 4.35
N PHE A 24 8.86 -4.74 4.53
CA PHE A 24 8.39 -3.50 3.91
C PHE A 24 8.47 -3.60 2.38
N ASP A 25 9.58 -4.12 1.86
CA ASP A 25 9.80 -4.33 0.44
C ASP A 25 8.81 -5.37 -0.14
N ASP A 26 8.54 -6.44 0.61
CA ASP A 26 7.51 -7.42 0.26
C ASP A 26 6.11 -6.79 0.20
N ILE A 27 5.74 -5.96 1.18
CA ILE A 27 4.44 -5.26 1.20
C ILE A 27 4.35 -4.35 -0.02
N CYS A 28 5.38 -3.55 -0.32
CA CYS A 28 5.39 -2.69 -1.49
C CYS A 28 5.20 -3.47 -2.79
N ARG A 29 5.91 -4.60 -2.95
CA ARG A 29 5.80 -5.46 -4.13
C ARG A 29 4.41 -6.08 -4.28
N VAL A 30 3.84 -6.61 -3.20
CA VAL A 30 2.49 -7.19 -3.22
C VAL A 30 1.44 -6.13 -3.49
N MET A 31 1.56 -4.95 -2.91
CA MET A 31 0.61 -3.86 -3.15
C MET A 31 0.71 -3.31 -4.57
N ASP A 32 1.90 -3.23 -5.14
CA ASP A 32 2.09 -2.84 -6.54
C ASP A 32 1.42 -3.83 -7.51
N TRP A 33 1.62 -5.14 -7.28
CA TRP A 33 0.91 -6.20 -8.00
C TRP A 33 -0.62 -6.11 -7.79
N THR A 34 -1.05 -5.82 -6.56
CA THR A 34 -2.47 -5.67 -6.23
C THR A 34 -3.10 -4.51 -7.00
N ALA A 35 -2.41 -3.37 -7.12
CA ALA A 35 -2.87 -2.27 -7.98
C ALA A 35 -2.97 -2.71 -9.45
N ASP A 36 -1.99 -3.44 -9.97
CA ASP A 36 -2.04 -3.96 -11.35
C ASP A 36 -3.25 -4.87 -11.58
N ARG A 37 -3.57 -5.73 -10.60
CA ARG A 37 -4.77 -6.59 -10.66
C ARG A 37 -6.06 -5.79 -10.63
N ILE A 38 -6.17 -4.81 -9.73
CA ILE A 38 -7.33 -3.92 -9.61
C ILE A 38 -7.58 -3.20 -10.95
N ILE A 39 -6.52 -2.66 -11.57
CA ILE A 39 -6.59 -1.97 -12.86
C ILE A 39 -6.97 -2.95 -13.98
N ALA A 40 -6.29 -4.09 -14.07
CA ALA A 40 -6.55 -5.08 -15.11
C ALA A 40 -7.97 -5.67 -15.05
N GLU A 41 -8.56 -5.74 -13.85
CA GLU A 41 -9.94 -6.20 -13.66
C GLU A 41 -10.99 -5.11 -13.93
N GLY A 42 -10.60 -3.87 -14.25
CA GLY A 42 -11.54 -2.78 -14.51
C GLY A 42 -12.37 -2.42 -13.28
N VAL A 43 -11.75 -2.43 -12.10
CA VAL A 43 -12.35 -1.94 -10.86
C VAL A 43 -12.61 -0.44 -10.97
N GLN A 44 -13.72 0.03 -10.38
CA GLN A 44 -14.17 1.42 -10.46
C GLN A 44 -14.19 2.12 -9.09
N LEU A 45 -14.03 1.36 -8.02
CA LEU A 45 -13.96 1.86 -6.65
C LEU A 45 -13.05 0.96 -5.83
N VAL A 46 -12.11 1.56 -5.11
CA VAL A 46 -11.27 0.87 -4.14
C VAL A 46 -11.64 1.35 -2.74
N LEU A 47 -12.02 0.42 -1.88
CA LEU A 47 -12.33 0.65 -0.47
C LEU A 47 -11.20 0.09 0.39
N VAL A 48 -10.49 0.98 1.09
CA VAL A 48 -9.48 0.61 2.08
C VAL A 48 -10.12 0.65 3.47
N ALA A 49 -10.37 -0.51 4.06
CA ALA A 49 -11.13 -0.67 5.30
C ALA A 49 -10.27 -0.62 6.58
N GLY A 50 -9.20 0.18 6.56
CA GLY A 50 -8.34 0.41 7.73
C GLY A 50 -6.96 -0.25 7.64
N ASP A 51 -6.17 -0.02 8.68
CA ASP A 51 -4.83 -0.57 8.89
C ASP A 51 -3.89 -0.43 7.68
N MET A 52 -3.92 0.76 7.09
CA MET A 52 -3.03 1.13 5.99
C MET A 52 -1.56 1.23 6.43
N PHE A 53 -1.33 1.62 7.69
CA PHE A 53 0.01 1.78 8.29
C PHE A 53 0.12 0.97 9.57
N ARG A 54 1.30 0.40 9.82
CA ARG A 54 1.58 -0.45 10.99
C ARG A 54 1.42 0.28 12.32
N LYS A 55 1.83 1.54 12.37
CA LYS A 55 1.90 2.35 13.60
C LYS A 55 1.24 3.70 13.36
N ALA A 56 0.76 4.32 14.43
CA ALA A 56 0.17 5.66 14.42
C ALA A 56 1.17 6.75 14.87
N ASP A 57 2.44 6.62 14.50
CA ASP A 57 3.49 7.61 14.77
C ASP A 57 3.71 8.57 13.58
N VAL A 58 4.31 9.73 13.85
CA VAL A 58 4.72 10.69 12.82
C VAL A 58 6.22 10.94 13.00
N SER A 59 7.03 10.27 12.20
CA SER A 59 8.48 10.44 12.15
C SER A 59 8.93 10.78 10.74
N LEU A 60 10.06 11.50 10.61
CA LEU A 60 10.61 11.86 9.29
C LEU A 60 10.93 10.61 8.46
N ASP A 61 11.43 9.54 9.10
CA ASP A 61 11.75 8.29 8.41
C ASP A 61 10.49 7.63 7.83
N LYS A 62 9.41 7.57 8.62
CA LYS A 62 8.09 7.12 8.16
C LYS A 62 7.56 7.95 7.00
N ALA A 63 7.67 9.28 7.09
CA ALA A 63 7.23 10.16 6.02
C ALA A 63 8.00 9.92 4.72
N SER A 64 9.32 9.71 4.82
CA SER A 64 10.19 9.51 3.67
C SER A 64 9.98 8.16 2.95
N ARG A 65 9.50 7.13 3.67
CA ARG A 65 9.39 5.75 3.17
C ARG A 65 7.96 5.23 3.12
N GLU A 66 7.31 5.07 4.28
CA GLU A 66 5.98 4.44 4.38
C GLU A 66 4.90 5.29 3.72
N ILE A 67 4.84 6.58 4.05
CA ILE A 67 3.87 7.51 3.44
C ILE A 67 4.13 7.63 1.94
N ARG A 68 5.41 7.65 1.52
CA ARG A 68 5.77 7.69 0.10
C ARG A 68 5.29 6.45 -0.64
N ALA A 69 5.43 5.26 -0.07
CA ALA A 69 4.95 4.02 -0.68
C ALA A 69 3.42 4.01 -0.82
N ALA A 70 2.70 4.33 0.25
CA ALA A 70 1.25 4.47 0.23
C ALA A 70 0.77 5.49 -0.82
N ALA A 71 1.40 6.68 -0.86
CA ALA A 71 1.07 7.71 -1.84
C ALA A 71 1.39 7.29 -3.28
N SER A 72 2.46 6.53 -3.50
CA SER A 72 2.78 5.98 -4.83
C SER A 72 1.71 5.00 -5.30
N TRP A 73 1.24 4.13 -4.41
CA TRP A 73 0.17 3.17 -4.70
C TRP A 73 -1.15 3.87 -5.03
N LEU A 74 -1.55 4.86 -4.23
CA LEU A 74 -2.73 5.69 -4.51
C LEU A 74 -2.62 6.40 -5.86
N ARG A 75 -1.47 7.01 -6.17
CA ARG A 75 -1.25 7.67 -7.46
C ARG A 75 -1.33 6.72 -8.65
N LYS A 76 -0.89 5.47 -8.50
CA LYS A 76 -1.01 4.44 -9.55
C LYS A 76 -2.48 4.15 -9.88
N LEU A 77 -3.33 4.03 -8.84
CA LEU A 77 -4.78 3.85 -9.02
C LEU A 77 -5.44 5.09 -9.64
N THR A 78 -5.15 6.29 -9.13
CA THR A 78 -5.71 7.54 -9.64
C THR A 78 -5.29 7.82 -11.09
N ALA A 79 -4.06 7.46 -11.48
CA ALA A 79 -3.60 7.58 -12.86
C ALA A 79 -4.39 6.67 -13.83
N ALA A 80 -4.99 5.58 -13.33
CA ALA A 80 -5.89 4.70 -14.07
C ALA A 80 -7.36 5.14 -14.02
N GLY A 81 -7.66 6.28 -13.38
CA GLY A 81 -9.02 6.81 -13.24
C GLY A 81 -9.86 6.14 -12.15
N ILE A 82 -9.21 5.51 -11.16
CA ILE A 82 -9.83 4.88 -9.99
C ILE A 82 -9.71 5.77 -8.76
#